data_AF-A0A7S2UW50-F1
#
_entry.id   AF-A0A7S2UW50-F1
#
_cell.length_a   1.000
_cell.length_b   1.000
_cell.length_c   1.000
_cell.angle_alpha   90.00
_cell.angle_beta   90.00
_cell.angle_gamma   90.00
#
_symmetry.space_group_name_H-M   'P 1'
#
loop_
_entity.id
_entity.type
_entity.pdbx_description
1 polymer ?
#
loop_
_entity_poly.entity_id
_entity_poly.type
_entity_poly.pdbx_seq_one_letter_code
_entity_poly.pdbx_strand_id
1 'polypeptide(L)'
;TNTVYLRIGYEFDFPENHYSPGPYKNAFRYIVDRLRSSRINNAVMVWHSWSFEPWQGHSIEDWYPGDEYVDVCGISIFQQPLWNQYNHLNEMIHFAQDHKKPVVICESTPFGGILHDAQGQSPPKDGASWSSWFRPVLSYIEQHDIRGFSYINCAWDDQLMWR
;
A
#
# COMPACT_ATOMS: atom_id res chain seq x y z
N THR A 1 -2.89 26.11 1.38
CA THR A 1 -3.68 25.01 0.78
C THR A 1 -3.22 23.71 1.39
N ASN A 2 -4.14 22.80 1.72
CA ASN A 2 -3.77 21.50 2.31
C ASN A 2 -3.31 20.56 1.20
N THR A 3 -2.26 19.78 1.44
CA THR A 3 -1.81 18.72 0.54
C THR A 3 -2.75 17.52 0.62
N VAL A 4 -3.09 16.94 -0.54
CA VAL A 4 -3.95 15.76 -0.67
C VAL A 4 -3.14 14.65 -1.32
N TYR A 5 -3.01 13.49 -0.67
CA TYR A 5 -2.42 12.30 -1.26
C TYR A 5 -3.53 11.49 -1.94
N LEU A 6 -3.56 11.50 -3.27
CA LEU A 6 -4.62 10.87 -4.05
C LEU A 6 -4.16 9.49 -4.54
N ARG A 7 -4.79 8.44 -4.01
CA ARG A 7 -4.53 7.04 -4.35
C ARG A 7 -5.44 6.60 -5.50
N ILE A 8 -5.04 6.89 -6.73
CA ILE A 8 -5.83 6.62 -7.94
C ILE A 8 -5.79 5.13 -8.25
N GLY A 9 -6.96 4.48 -8.36
CA GLY A 9 -7.05 3.04 -8.66
C GLY A 9 -6.22 2.20 -7.71
N TYR A 10 -6.29 2.53 -6.42
CA TYR A 10 -5.43 1.96 -5.39
C TYR A 10 -5.44 0.42 -5.40
N GLU A 11 -4.30 -0.18 -5.04
CA GLU A 11 -4.10 -1.63 -5.14
C GLU A 11 -4.32 -2.14 -6.57
N PHE A 12 -3.52 -1.59 -7.49
CA PHE A 12 -3.69 -1.83 -8.93
C PHE A 12 -3.59 -3.31 -9.34
N ASP A 13 -2.93 -4.09 -8.51
CA ASP A 13 -2.62 -5.51 -8.61
C ASP A 13 -3.42 -6.37 -7.62
N PHE A 14 -4.44 -5.82 -6.95
CA PHE A 14 -5.36 -6.61 -6.14
C PHE A 14 -6.38 -7.35 -7.03
N PRO A 15 -6.47 -8.70 -6.96
CA PRO A 15 -7.31 -9.50 -7.86
C PRO A 15 -8.79 -9.07 -7.94
N GLU A 16 -9.39 -8.67 -6.82
CA GLU A 16 -10.81 -8.30 -6.73
C GLU A 16 -11.13 -6.98 -7.43
N ASN A 17 -10.12 -6.15 -7.72
CA ASN A 17 -10.31 -4.95 -8.51
C ASN A 17 -10.54 -5.25 -10.00
N HIS A 18 -10.15 -6.45 -10.46
CA HIS A 18 -10.32 -6.92 -11.84
C HIS A 18 -9.77 -5.95 -12.90
N TYR A 19 -8.69 -5.23 -12.56
CA TYR A 19 -8.04 -4.33 -13.51
C TYR A 19 -7.21 -5.11 -14.54
N SER A 20 -6.88 -4.43 -15.64
CA SER A 20 -5.88 -4.86 -16.61
C SER A 20 -4.88 -3.72 -16.84
N PRO A 21 -3.58 -4.01 -17.09
CA PRO A 21 -2.55 -2.98 -16.99
C PRO A 21 -2.71 -1.83 -18.00
N GLY A 22 -3.11 -2.12 -19.24
CA GLY A 22 -3.31 -1.10 -20.28
C GLY A 22 -4.38 -0.07 -19.92
N PRO A 23 -5.65 -0.50 -19.72
CA PRO A 23 -6.72 0.38 -19.27
C PRO A 23 -6.43 1.10 -17.95
N TYR A 24 -5.82 0.42 -16.98
CA TYR A 24 -5.42 1.02 -15.70
C TYR A 24 -4.47 2.20 -15.91
N LYS A 25 -3.37 1.99 -16.66
CA LYS A 25 -2.41 3.06 -16.98
C LYS A 25 -3.07 4.23 -17.69
N ASN A 26 -3.94 3.96 -18.65
CA ASN A 26 -4.65 5.01 -19.40
C ASN A 26 -5.56 5.85 -18.50
N ALA A 27 -6.30 5.21 -17.59
CA ALA A 27 -7.15 5.90 -16.62
C ALA A 27 -6.33 6.75 -15.64
N PHE A 28 -5.23 6.20 -15.11
CA PHE A 28 -4.33 6.93 -14.21
C PHE A 28 -3.80 8.20 -14.88
N ARG A 29 -3.22 8.07 -16.08
CA ARG A 29 -2.70 9.20 -16.86
C ARG A 29 -3.76 10.25 -17.13
N TYR A 30 -4.95 9.82 -17.59
CA TYR A 30 -6.07 10.70 -17.87
C TYR A 30 -6.46 11.54 -16.64
N ILE A 31 -6.57 10.92 -15.46
CA ILE A 31 -6.93 11.65 -14.23
C ILE A 31 -5.85 12.68 -13.88
N VAL A 32 -4.58 12.29 -13.92
CA VAL A 32 -3.45 13.20 -13.63
C VAL A 32 -3.42 14.39 -14.59
N ASP A 33 -3.58 14.15 -15.89
CA ASP A 33 -3.61 15.21 -16.91
C ASP A 33 -4.76 16.18 -16.68
N ARG A 34 -5.94 15.68 -16.29
CA ARG A 34 -7.11 16.52 -15.99
C ARG A 34 -6.90 17.37 -14.74
N LEU A 35 -6.28 16.82 -13.69
CA LEU A 35 -5.96 17.57 -12.47
C LEU A 35 -4.94 18.68 -12.77
N ARG A 36 -3.85 18.36 -13.49
CA ARG A 36 -2.78 19.31 -13.82
C ARG A 36 -3.22 20.39 -14.80
N SER A 37 -3.97 20.04 -15.85
CA SER A 37 -4.54 21.02 -16.79
C SER A 37 -5.53 21.99 -16.10
N SER A 38 -6.18 21.53 -15.03
CA SER A 38 -7.05 22.36 -14.18
C SER A 38 -6.28 23.16 -13.11
N ARG A 39 -4.93 23.12 -13.11
CA ARG A 39 -4.05 23.80 -12.15
C ARG A 39 -4.29 23.39 -10.69
N ILE A 40 -4.70 22.15 -10.46
CA ILE A 40 -4.79 21.57 -9.12
C ILE A 40 -3.37 21.19 -8.68
N ASN A 41 -2.76 22.04 -7.87
CA ASN A 41 -1.34 21.95 -7.51
C ASN A 41 -1.10 21.42 -6.08
N ASN A 42 -2.16 21.03 -5.37
CA ASN A 42 -2.07 20.53 -3.99
C ASN A 42 -2.33 19.02 -3.89
N ALA A 43 -2.35 18.30 -5.01
CA ALA A 43 -2.57 16.87 -5.05
C ALA A 43 -1.26 16.13 -5.38
N VAL A 44 -0.93 15.13 -4.57
CA VAL A 44 0.20 14.21 -4.74
C VAL A 44 -0.33 12.90 -5.28
N MET A 45 0.15 12.48 -6.44
CA MET A 45 -0.34 11.29 -7.15
C MET A 45 0.34 10.03 -6.60
N VAL A 46 -0.43 9.20 -5.91
CA VAL A 46 0.06 7.97 -5.29
C VAL A 46 -0.30 6.77 -6.15
N TRP A 47 0.72 6.02 -6.58
CA TRP A 47 0.57 4.76 -7.30
C TRP A 47 0.77 3.60 -6.34
N HIS A 48 -0.34 2.95 -5.96
CA HIS A 48 -0.42 2.07 -4.79
C HIS A 48 -0.57 0.60 -5.20
N SER A 49 0.40 -0.24 -4.85
CA SER A 49 0.35 -1.70 -4.99
C SER A 49 -0.23 -2.34 -3.72
N TRP A 50 -1.00 -3.40 -3.91
CA TRP A 50 -1.43 -4.35 -2.88
C TRP A 50 -0.24 -5.01 -2.17
N SER A 51 0.90 -5.17 -2.84
CA SER A 51 2.15 -5.71 -2.29
C SER A 51 2.02 -7.16 -1.80
N PHE A 52 1.34 -7.98 -2.60
CA PHE A 52 1.22 -9.43 -2.48
C PHE A 52 1.50 -10.07 -3.83
N GLU A 53 1.10 -11.34 -4.00
CA GLU A 53 1.37 -12.12 -5.20
C GLU A 53 0.92 -11.39 -6.48
N PRO A 54 1.78 -11.33 -7.51
CA PRO A 54 1.47 -10.69 -8.79
C PRO A 54 0.16 -11.19 -9.40
N TRP A 55 -0.71 -10.25 -9.77
CA TRP A 55 -1.97 -10.57 -10.41
C TRP A 55 -1.78 -10.96 -11.88
N GLN A 56 -2.29 -12.13 -12.26
CA GLN A 56 -2.22 -12.68 -13.63
C GLN A 56 -0.78 -12.78 -14.20
N GLY A 57 0.24 -12.86 -13.34
CA GLY A 57 1.64 -12.93 -13.76
C GLY A 57 2.19 -11.61 -14.32
N HIS A 58 1.48 -10.49 -14.16
CA HIS A 58 1.97 -9.18 -14.51
C HIS A 58 3.00 -8.69 -13.50
N SER A 59 4.14 -8.21 -13.97
CA SER A 59 5.11 -7.55 -13.09
C SER A 59 4.62 -6.14 -12.70
N ILE A 60 5.25 -5.54 -11.70
CA ILE A 60 4.94 -4.17 -11.25
C ILE A 60 5.07 -3.16 -12.41
N GLU A 61 6.07 -3.33 -13.27
CA GLU A 61 6.33 -2.48 -14.44
C GLU A 61 5.17 -2.48 -15.44
N ASP A 62 4.45 -3.60 -15.59
CA ASP A 62 3.32 -3.69 -16.51
C ASP A 62 2.23 -2.66 -16.15
N TRP A 63 2.08 -2.37 -14.86
CA TRP A 63 1.07 -1.45 -14.31
C TRP A 63 1.54 0.01 -14.24
N TYR A 64 2.83 0.29 -14.47
CA TYR A 64 3.41 1.60 -14.20
C TYR A 64 2.98 2.66 -15.23
N PRO A 65 2.30 3.75 -14.80
CA PRO A 65 1.85 4.78 -15.74
C PRO A 65 2.99 5.68 -16.22
N GLY A 66 4.16 5.67 -15.58
CA GLY A 66 5.35 6.44 -15.98
C GLY A 66 5.74 7.50 -14.95
N ASP A 67 7.04 7.85 -14.93
CA ASP A 67 7.64 8.77 -13.94
C ASP A 67 6.97 10.14 -13.89
N GLU A 68 6.47 10.61 -15.02
CA GLU A 68 5.80 11.90 -15.10
C GLU A 68 4.44 11.90 -14.42
N TYR A 69 3.80 10.75 -14.19
CA TYR A 69 2.46 10.65 -13.60
C TYR A 69 2.46 10.30 -12.12
N VAL A 70 3.52 9.66 -11.62
CA VAL A 70 3.62 9.18 -10.22
C VAL A 70 4.51 10.10 -9.42
N ASP A 71 3.97 10.64 -8.32
CA ASP A 71 4.77 11.42 -7.37
C ASP A 71 5.33 10.51 -6.26
N VAL A 72 4.55 9.50 -5.84
CA VAL A 72 4.85 8.61 -4.72
C VAL A 72 4.40 7.18 -5.02
N CYS A 73 5.22 6.19 -4.67
CA CYS A 73 4.82 4.78 -4.67
C CYS A 73 4.15 4.40 -3.34
N GLY A 74 3.07 3.64 -3.40
CA GLY A 74 2.33 3.17 -2.22
C GLY A 74 2.44 1.66 -2.07
N ILE A 75 2.41 1.20 -0.81
CA ILE A 75 2.34 -0.23 -0.44
C ILE A 75 1.26 -0.48 0.63
N SER A 76 0.71 -1.70 0.66
CA SER A 76 -0.17 -2.22 1.71
C SER A 76 0.56 -3.21 2.62
N ILE A 77 0.50 -3.02 3.94
CA ILE A 77 1.12 -3.91 4.93
C ILE A 77 0.07 -4.48 5.89
N PHE A 78 -0.21 -5.77 5.77
CA PHE A 78 -1.14 -6.51 6.62
C PHE A 78 -0.42 -7.70 7.27
N GLN A 79 -0.59 -8.92 6.77
CA GLN A 79 0.00 -10.14 7.32
C GLN A 79 1.49 -10.34 7.07
N GLN A 80 2.10 -9.59 6.12
CA GLN A 80 3.48 -9.83 5.69
C GLN A 80 4.49 -9.89 6.85
N PRO A 81 4.43 -8.99 7.85
CA PRO A 81 5.33 -9.05 9.01
C PRO A 81 5.16 -10.29 9.88
N LEU A 82 3.92 -10.80 10.00
CA LEU A 82 3.59 -11.95 10.86
C LEU A 82 4.26 -13.23 10.36
N TRP A 83 4.47 -13.34 9.05
CA TRP A 83 5.02 -14.53 8.39
C TRP A 83 6.37 -14.29 7.72
N ASN A 84 6.99 -13.13 7.95
CA ASN A 84 8.26 -12.72 7.34
C ASN A 84 8.23 -12.77 5.79
N GLN A 85 7.11 -12.36 5.18
CA GLN A 85 6.86 -12.40 3.73
C GLN A 85 7.03 -11.01 3.10
N TYR A 86 8.27 -10.52 3.09
CA TYR A 86 8.58 -9.16 2.59
C TYR A 86 8.92 -9.08 1.10
N ASN A 87 8.87 -10.17 0.35
CA ASN A 87 9.34 -10.21 -1.03
C ASN A 87 8.61 -9.19 -1.93
N HIS A 88 7.27 -9.20 -1.93
CA HIS A 88 6.46 -8.29 -2.76
C HIS A 88 6.52 -6.84 -2.29
N LEU A 89 6.68 -6.61 -0.98
CA LEU A 89 6.98 -5.29 -0.44
C LEU A 89 8.33 -4.76 -0.96
N ASN A 90 9.36 -5.61 -0.91
CA ASN A 90 10.71 -5.26 -1.34
C ASN A 90 10.79 -5.04 -2.85
N GLU A 91 10.01 -5.75 -3.66
CA GLU A 91 9.89 -5.48 -5.10
C GLU A 91 9.40 -4.05 -5.36
N MET A 92 8.36 -3.59 -4.65
CA MET A 92 7.90 -2.20 -4.73
C MET A 92 8.93 -1.19 -4.20
N ILE A 93 9.70 -1.53 -3.14
CA ILE A 93 10.79 -0.68 -2.66
C ILE A 93 11.89 -0.52 -3.72
N HIS A 94 12.36 -1.62 -4.31
CA HIS A 94 13.40 -1.58 -5.32
C HIS A 94 12.94 -0.80 -6.56
N PHE A 95 11.72 -1.06 -7.02
CA PHE A 95 11.12 -0.31 -8.12
C PHE A 95 11.11 1.20 -7.81
N ALA A 96 10.64 1.60 -6.63
CA ALA A 96 10.59 3.00 -6.25
C ALA A 96 12.00 3.63 -6.17
N GLN A 97 12.99 2.90 -5.69
CA GLN A 97 14.39 3.35 -5.64
C GLN A 97 14.96 3.58 -7.06
N ASP A 98 14.73 2.64 -7.97
CA ASP A 98 15.20 2.73 -9.36
C ASP A 98 14.59 3.92 -10.09
N HIS A 99 13.31 4.21 -9.81
CA HIS A 99 12.57 5.36 -10.35
C HIS A 99 12.72 6.65 -9.52
N LYS A 100 13.53 6.61 -8.44
CA LYS A 100 13.78 7.74 -7.52
C LYS A 100 12.48 8.33 -6.95
N LYS A 101 11.52 7.47 -6.63
CA LYS A 101 10.23 7.83 -6.03
C LYS A 101 10.24 7.53 -4.53
N PRO A 102 9.71 8.42 -3.69
CA PRO A 102 9.46 8.10 -2.29
C PRO A 102 8.39 7.01 -2.17
N VAL A 103 8.42 6.27 -1.06
CA VAL A 103 7.43 5.25 -0.72
C VAL A 103 6.61 5.67 0.48
N VAL A 104 5.31 5.36 0.47
CA VAL A 104 4.40 5.49 1.62
C VAL A 104 3.66 4.19 1.87
N ILE A 105 3.36 3.88 3.13
CA ILE A 105 2.44 2.81 3.49
C ILE A 105 1.02 3.40 3.47
N CYS A 106 0.25 2.99 2.47
CA CYS A 106 -1.09 3.51 2.19
C CYS A 106 -2.18 2.82 3.01
N GLU A 107 -2.01 1.53 3.27
CA GLU A 107 -2.87 0.74 4.14
C GLU A 107 -2.04 -0.09 5.08
N SER A 108 -2.47 -0.15 6.33
CA SER A 108 -1.84 -1.05 7.28
C SER A 108 -2.70 -1.36 8.49
N THR A 109 -2.67 -2.62 8.91
CA THR A 109 -3.16 -3.09 10.21
C THR A 109 -2.62 -4.50 10.45
N PRO A 110 -2.37 -4.95 11.69
CA PRO A 110 -2.15 -6.36 11.95
C PRO A 110 -3.36 -7.19 11.53
N PHE A 111 -3.15 -8.12 10.59
CA PHE A 111 -4.18 -9.06 10.16
C PHE A 111 -4.59 -9.96 11.35
N GLY A 112 -5.90 -10.18 11.52
CA GLY A 112 -6.44 -10.84 12.72
C GLY A 112 -6.63 -9.92 13.93
N GLY A 113 -6.29 -8.64 13.80
CA GLY A 113 -6.52 -7.62 14.84
C GLY A 113 -5.41 -7.55 15.89
N ILE A 114 -5.59 -6.63 16.85
CA ILE A 114 -4.65 -6.41 17.96
C ILE A 114 -5.01 -7.21 19.22
N LEU A 115 -6.24 -7.71 19.29
CA LEU A 115 -6.84 -8.42 20.43
C LEU A 115 -6.76 -9.93 20.32
N HIS A 116 -6.29 -10.47 19.20
CA HIS A 116 -6.08 -11.89 19.01
C HIS A 116 -4.62 -12.13 18.59
N ASP A 117 -4.03 -13.26 18.96
CA ASP A 117 -2.76 -13.67 18.34
C ASP A 117 -2.99 -14.12 16.88
N ALA A 118 -1.92 -14.42 16.16
CA ALA A 118 -1.99 -14.88 14.77
C ALA A 118 -2.71 -16.25 14.60
N GLN A 119 -3.15 -16.88 15.70
CA GLN A 119 -3.92 -18.13 15.74
C GLN A 119 -5.38 -17.89 16.22
N GLY A 120 -5.81 -16.64 16.36
CA GLY A 120 -7.18 -16.30 16.75
C GLY A 120 -7.48 -16.45 18.24
N GLN A 121 -6.46 -16.58 19.11
CA GLN A 121 -6.66 -16.73 20.55
C GLN A 121 -6.78 -15.36 21.23
N SER A 122 -7.82 -15.20 22.07
CA SER A 122 -8.06 -14.00 22.87
C SER A 122 -7.41 -14.07 24.27
N PRO A 123 -6.99 -12.92 24.84
CA PRO A 123 -6.15 -11.92 24.20
C PRO A 123 -4.73 -12.46 23.99
N PRO A 124 -3.96 -11.93 23.01
CA PRO A 124 -2.56 -12.27 22.85
C PRO A 124 -1.85 -12.02 24.19
N LYS A 125 -0.86 -12.87 24.52
CA LYS A 125 0.07 -12.56 25.61
C LYS A 125 0.57 -11.12 25.40
N ASP A 126 0.50 -10.30 26.44
CA ASP A 126 0.78 -8.87 26.38
C ASP A 126 1.98 -8.56 25.46
N GLY A 127 1.70 -7.86 24.35
CA GLY A 127 2.72 -7.47 23.37
C GLY A 127 2.96 -8.43 22.21
N ALA A 128 2.10 -9.43 21.94
CA ALA A 128 2.26 -10.28 20.76
C ALA A 128 2.20 -9.47 19.46
N SER A 129 1.15 -8.66 19.24
CA SER A 129 1.04 -7.79 18.06
C SER A 129 2.12 -6.72 18.00
N TRP A 130 2.57 -6.22 19.17
CA TRP A 130 3.71 -5.31 19.24
C TRP A 130 4.97 -5.96 18.66
N SER A 131 5.28 -7.18 19.08
CA SER A 131 6.50 -7.88 18.68
C SER A 131 6.40 -8.50 17.29
N SER A 132 5.23 -8.98 16.89
CA SER A 132 5.01 -9.66 15.61
C SER A 132 4.66 -8.72 14.45
N TRP A 133 4.17 -7.52 14.73
CA TRP A 133 3.71 -6.59 13.70
C TRP A 133 4.23 -5.17 13.86
N PHE A 134 3.92 -4.47 14.96
CA PHE A 134 4.27 -3.05 15.08
C PHE A 134 5.79 -2.81 15.04
N ARG A 135 6.56 -3.54 15.86
CA ARG A 135 8.01 -3.40 15.88
C ARG A 135 8.63 -3.73 14.51
N PRO A 136 8.31 -4.85 13.85
CA PRO A 136 8.78 -5.11 12.49
C PRO A 136 8.41 -4.02 11.47
N VAL A 137 7.18 -3.50 11.49
CA VAL A 137 6.75 -2.44 10.56
C VAL A 137 7.49 -1.12 10.82
N LEU A 138 7.67 -0.74 12.10
CA LEU A 138 8.45 0.45 12.45
C LEU A 138 9.92 0.30 12.03
N SER A 139 10.52 -0.87 12.22
CA SER A 139 11.87 -1.16 11.71
C SER A 139 11.94 -1.12 10.18
N TYR A 140 10.91 -1.60 9.48
CA TYR A 140 10.82 -1.53 8.01
C TYR A 140 10.73 -0.07 7.53
N ILE A 141 9.95 0.77 8.22
CA ILE A 141 9.85 2.21 7.95
C ILE A 141 11.22 2.88 8.04
N GLU A 142 11.96 2.62 9.12
CA GLU A 142 13.30 3.19 9.33
C GLU A 142 14.31 2.68 8.30
N GLN A 143 14.30 1.37 8.02
CA GLN A 143 15.23 0.73 7.08
C GLN A 143 15.09 1.24 5.65
N HIS A 144 13.86 1.53 5.21
CA HIS A 144 13.57 1.89 3.83
C HIS A 144 13.21 3.37 3.62
N ASP A 145 13.39 4.22 4.65
CA ASP A 145 13.10 5.66 4.63
C ASP A 145 11.69 5.96 4.10
N ILE A 146 10.71 5.21 4.62
CA ILE A 146 9.30 5.35 4.24
C ILE A 146 8.79 6.73 4.67
N ARG A 147 8.20 7.48 3.73
CA ARG A 147 7.87 8.91 3.88
C ARG A 147 6.49 9.19 4.45
N GLY A 148 5.70 8.14 4.69
CA GLY A 148 4.35 8.26 5.21
C GLY A 148 3.79 6.91 5.63
N PHE A 149 3.00 6.91 6.69
CA PHE A 149 2.42 5.71 7.30
C PHE A 149 0.96 5.95 7.66
N SER A 150 0.06 5.24 6.99
CA SER A 150 -1.38 5.26 7.27
C SER A 150 -1.78 3.98 8.00
N TYR A 151 -2.10 4.12 9.29
CA TYR A 151 -2.55 3.02 10.15
C TYR A 151 -4.08 3.01 10.24
N ILE A 152 -4.69 1.88 9.85
CA ILE A 152 -6.14 1.71 9.90
C ILE A 152 -6.51 1.25 11.30
N ASN A 153 -7.04 2.18 12.09
CA ASN A 153 -7.46 1.92 13.46
C ASN A 153 -8.99 1.81 13.55
N CYS A 154 -9.53 0.61 13.35
CA CYS A 154 -10.96 0.36 13.47
C CYS A 154 -11.26 -1.03 14.05
N ALA A 155 -12.49 -1.21 14.53
CA ALA A 155 -13.02 -2.53 14.88
C ALA A 155 -13.54 -3.18 13.59
N TRP A 156 -12.70 -4.01 12.96
CA TRP A 156 -13.03 -4.69 11.70
C TRP A 156 -14.26 -5.61 11.86
N ASP A 157 -14.33 -6.35 12.97
CA ASP A 157 -15.43 -7.28 13.28
C ASP A 157 -16.80 -6.61 13.48
N ASP A 158 -16.84 -5.28 13.65
CA ASP A 158 -18.08 -4.51 13.75
C ASP A 158 -18.64 -4.11 12.37
N GLN A 159 -17.86 -4.29 11.31
CA GLN A 159 -18.23 -3.90 9.95
C GLN A 159 -18.72 -5.10 9.15
N LEU A 160 -19.95 -5.01 8.61
CA LEU A 160 -20.62 -6.11 7.91
C LEU A 160 -19.84 -6.69 6.73
N MET A 161 -19.01 -5.90 6.07
CA MET A 161 -18.19 -6.35 4.94
C MET A 161 -17.08 -7.33 5.39
N TRP A 162 -16.63 -7.24 6.64
CA TRP A 162 -15.46 -7.93 7.17
C TRP A 162 -15.81 -9.01 8.20
N ARG A 163 -17.09 -9.39 8.30
CA ARG A 163 -17.58 -10.51 9.10
C ARG A 163 -17.64 -11.80 8.31
#